data_AF-A0A964XCS0-F1
#
_entry.id   AF-A0A964XCS0-F1
#
_cell.length_a   1.000
_cell.length_b   1.000
_cell.length_c   1.000
_cell.angle_alpha   90.00
_cell.angle_beta   90.00
_cell.angle_gamma   90.00
#
_symmetry.space_group_name_H-M   'P 1'
#
loop_
_entity.id
_entity.type
_entity.pdbx_description
1 polymer ?
#
loop_
_entity_poly.entity_id
_entity_poly.type
_entity_poly.pdbx_seq_one_letter_code
_entity_poly.pdbx_strand_id
1 'polypeptide(L)' 'MRCNLDARGKAARLIIGFFTLGIAALLAALILLGVLPGGWVWAAVVGTSLGGALALFEGRTGWCALRAMGWRTPV' A
#
# COMPACT_ATOMS: atom_id res chain seq x y z
N MET A 1 16.98 17.09 -8.18
CA MET A 1 15.68 17.72 -7.90
C MET A 1 15.35 17.51 -6.44
N ARG A 2 15.12 18.58 -5.64
CA ARG A 2 14.72 18.42 -4.24
C ARG A 2 13.28 17.93 -4.18
N CYS A 3 13.12 16.67 -3.82
CA CYS A 3 11.82 16.09 -3.63
C CYS A 3 11.25 16.58 -2.30
N ASN A 4 10.35 17.56 -2.38
CA ASN A 4 9.68 18.15 -1.22
C ASN A 4 8.30 17.49 -1.07
N LEU A 5 8.29 16.29 -0.50
CA LEU A 5 7.09 15.74 0.12
C LEU A 5 7.28 15.97 1.62
N ASP A 6 6.34 16.69 2.25
CA ASP A 6 6.36 16.91 3.69
C ASP A 6 6.57 15.57 4.41
N ALA A 7 7.47 15.54 5.40
CA ALA A 7 7.79 14.31 6.13
C ALA A 7 6.51 13.64 6.70
N ARG A 8 5.48 14.44 6.94
CA ARG A 8 4.13 14.02 7.32
C ARG A 8 3.39 13.23 6.23
N GLY A 9 3.42 13.68 4.97
CA GLY A 9 2.80 12.97 3.84
C GLY A 9 3.51 11.66 3.52
N LYS A 10 4.83 11.61 3.71
CA LYS A 10 5.63 10.38 3.63
C LYS A 10 5.24 9.38 4.72
N ALA A 11 5.15 9.84 5.96
CA ALA A 11 4.76 9.00 7.10
C ALA A 11 3.33 8.46 6.95
N ALA A 12 2.38 9.31 6.56
CA ALA A 12 0.99 8.89 6.35
C ALA A 12 0.88 7.75 5.33
N ARG A 13 1.58 7.84 4.20
CA ARG A 13 1.57 6.77 3.18
C ARG A 13 2.25 5.49 3.63
N LEU A 14 3.35 5.58 4.37
CA LEU A 14 3.99 4.41 4.98
C LEU A 14 3.08 3.72 6.00
N ILE A 15 2.37 4.50 6.82
CA ILE A 15 1.41 4.00 7.80
C ILE A 15 0.25 3.30 7.08
N ILE A 16 -0.36 3.95 6.10
CA ILE A 16 -1.46 3.36 5.30
C ILE A 16 -1.00 2.09 4.60
N GLY A 17 0.20 2.07 4.01
CA GLY A 17 0.80 0.89 3.38
C GLY A 17 1.00 -0.27 4.36
N PHE A 18 1.48 0.03 5.57
CA PHE A 18 1.66 -0.97 6.62
C PHE A 18 0.31 -1.53 7.13
N PHE A 19 -0.69 -0.66 7.33
CA PHE A 19 -2.04 -1.09 7.72
C PHE A 19 -2.71 -1.94 6.64
N THR A 20 -2.61 -1.55 5.37
CA THR A 20 -3.20 -2.32 4.26
C THR A 20 -2.53 -3.67 4.09
N LEU A 21 -1.21 -3.78 4.24
CA LEU A 21 -0.52 -5.06 4.27
C LEU A 21 -0.88 -5.90 5.50
N GLY A 22 -1.06 -5.28 6.67
CA GLY A 22 -1.53 -5.96 7.87
C GLY A 22 -2.94 -6.56 7.68
N ILE A 23 -3.84 -5.82 7.03
CA ILE A 23 -5.18 -6.29 6.68
C ILE A 23 -5.11 -7.43 5.66
N ALA A 24 -4.25 -7.33 4.65
CA ALA A 24 -4.04 -8.39 3.67
C ALA A 24 -3.53 -9.69 4.33
N ALA A 25 -2.58 -9.57 5.27
CA ALA A 25 -2.07 -10.71 6.04
C ALA A 25 -3.13 -11.33 6.94
N LEU A 26 -3.97 -10.50 7.59
CA LEU A 26 -5.08 -10.97 8.40
C LEU A 26 -6.13 -11.72 7.56
N LEU A 27 -6.48 -11.18 6.39
CA LEU A 27 -7.37 -11.85 5.42
C LEU A 27 -6.80 -13.19 4.97
N ALA A 28 -5.52 -13.25 4.62
CA ALA A 28 -4.86 -14.50 4.25
C ALA A 28 -4.90 -15.53 5.40
N ALA A 29 -4.63 -15.10 6.64
CA ALA A 29 -4.69 -15.96 7.82
C ALA A 29 -6.11 -16.51 8.06
N LEU A 30 -7.14 -15.69 7.90
CA LEU A 30 -8.54 -16.12 8.06
C LEU A 30 -8.98 -17.13 6.98
N ILE A 31 -8.47 -17.01 5.76
CA ILE A 31 -8.68 -18.00 4.70
C ILE A 31 -7.99 -19.32 5.06
N LEU A 32 -6.73 -19.26 5.52
CA LEU A 32 -5.97 -20.45 5.93
C LEU A 32 -6.59 -21.17 7.14
N LEU A 33 -7.22 -20.44 8.06
CA LEU A 33 -7.97 -20.98 9.18
C LEU A 33 -9.36 -21.52 8.79
N GLY A 34 -9.75 -21.41 7.51
CA GLY A 34 -11.04 -21.89 7.00
C GLY A 34 -12.25 -21.05 7.44
N VAL A 35 -12.02 -19.85 7.98
CA VAL A 35 -13.09 -18.93 8.44
C VAL A 35 -13.76 -18.23 7.25
N LEU A 36 -12.99 -17.95 6.18
CA LEU A 36 -13.51 -17.36 4.95
C LEU A 36 -13.38 -18.33 3.76
N PRO A 37 -14.32 -18.28 2.80
CA PRO A 37 -14.22 -19.06 1.57
C PRO A 37 -13.04 -18.55 0.74
N GLY A 38 -12.03 -19.40 0.55
CA GLY A 38 -10.82 -19.11 -0.24
C GLY A 38 -11.05 -19.02 -1.75
N GLY A 39 -12.21 -18.57 -2.22
CA GLY A 39 -12.44 -18.32 -3.65
C GLY A 39 -12.01 -16.89 -4.00
N TRP A 40 -13.01 -16.07 -4.28
CA TRP A 40 -12.86 -14.65 -4.63
C TRP A 40 -12.10 -13.80 -3.58
N VAL A 41 -12.03 -14.27 -2.33
CA VAL A 41 -11.31 -13.56 -1.25
C VAL A 41 -9.80 -13.52 -1.50
N TRP A 42 -9.21 -14.49 -2.22
CA TRP A 42 -7.79 -14.39 -2.64
C TRP A 42 -7.54 -13.23 -3.60
N ALA A 43 -8.51 -12.88 -4.44
CA ALA A 43 -8.37 -11.70 -5.31
C ALA A 43 -8.32 -10.41 -4.47
N ALA A 44 -9.09 -10.35 -3.38
CA ALA A 44 -9.01 -9.25 -2.41
C ALA A 44 -7.66 -9.23 -1.67
N VAL A 45 -7.12 -10.39 -1.29
CA VAL A 45 -5.76 -10.50 -0.69
C VAL A 45 -4.72 -9.98 -1.67
N VAL A 46 -4.74 -10.42 -2.93
CA VAL A 46 -3.77 -9.96 -3.95
C VAL A 46 -3.89 -8.46 -4.19
N GLY A 47 -5.12 -7.94 -4.34
CA GLY A 47 -5.35 -6.52 -4.57
C GLY A 47 -4.90 -5.64 -3.41
N THR A 48 -5.21 -6.03 -2.17
CA THR A 48 -4.77 -5.31 -0.96
C THR A 48 -3.26 -5.42 -0.73
N SER A 49 -2.65 -6.58 -1.05
CA SER A 49 -1.20 -6.76 -0.98
C SER A 49 -0.46 -5.86 -1.96
N LEU A 50 -0.92 -5.83 -3.22
CA LEU A 50 -0.34 -4.97 -4.26
C LEU A 50 -0.53 -3.49 -3.92
N GLY A 51 -1.74 -3.10 -3.50
CA GLY A 51 -2.02 -1.72 -3.07
C GLY A 51 -1.17 -1.26 -1.89
N GLY A 52 -0.99 -2.12 -0.89
CA GLY A 52 -0.15 -1.84 0.28
C GLY A 52 1.35 -1.79 -0.05
N ALA A 53 1.82 -2.68 -0.92
CA ALA A 53 3.21 -2.65 -1.41
C ALA A 53 3.49 -1.39 -2.25
N LEU A 54 2.54 -0.95 -3.09
CA LEU A 54 2.64 0.29 -3.84
C LEU A 54 2.69 1.50 -2.90
N ALA A 55 1.80 1.56 -1.89
CA ALA A 55 1.80 2.63 -0.90
C ALA A 55 3.12 2.71 -0.10
N LEU A 56 3.72 1.57 0.23
CA LEU A 56 5.05 1.51 0.85
C LEU A 56 6.16 1.94 -0.09
N PHE A 57 6.14 1.48 -1.34
CA PHE A 57 7.12 1.86 -2.36
C PHE A 57 7.11 3.36 -2.63
N GLU A 58 5.92 3.91 -2.80
CA GLU A 58 5.67 5.35 -2.95
C GLU A 58 6.09 6.16 -1.72
N GLY A 59 5.83 5.63 -0.51
CA GLY A 59 6.27 6.21 0.75
C GLY A 59 7.80 6.17 0.92
N ARG A 60 8.49 5.13 0.44
CA ARG A 60 9.96 5.05 0.50
C ARG A 60 10.64 5.95 -0.52
N THR A 61 10.17 5.92 -1.77
CA THR A 61 10.72 6.72 -2.87
C THR A 61 10.23 8.18 -2.87
N GLY A 62 9.33 8.55 -1.95
CA GLY A 62 8.93 9.92 -1.67
C GLY A 62 8.10 10.57 -2.79
N TRP A 63 7.37 9.78 -3.59
CA TRP A 63 6.70 10.26 -4.80
C TRP A 63 7.63 10.93 -5.83
N CYS A 64 8.95 10.94 -5.61
CA CYS A 64 9.90 11.63 -6.48
C CYS A 64 9.93 11.02 -7.87
N ALA A 65 9.82 9.68 -7.96
CA ALA A 65 9.76 8.95 -9.21
C ALA A 65 8.46 9.27 -10.00
N LEU A 66 7.31 9.27 -9.34
CA LEU A 66 6.02 9.57 -9.98
C LEU A 66 5.87 11.05 -10.35
N ARG A 67 6.39 11.98 -9.52
CA ARG A 67 6.48 13.40 -9.87
C ARG A 67 7.45 13.65 -11.02
N ALA A 68 8.56 12.90 -11.09
CA ALA A 68 9.47 12.94 -12.24
C ALA A 68 8.82 12.39 -13.51
N MET A 69 7.91 11.41 -13.39
CA MET A 69 7.05 10.93 -14.48
C MET A 69 5.84 11.85 -14.78
N GLY A 70 5.74 13.01 -14.13
CA GLY A 70 4.71 14.03 -14.43
C GLY A 70 3.39 13.88 -13.68
N TRP A 71 3.26 12.88 -12.80
CA TRP A 71 2.03 12.67 -12.03
C TRP A 71 1.93 13.70 -10.90
N ARG A 72 1.04 14.70 -11.05
CA ARG A 72 0.71 15.67 -10.00
C ARG A 72 -0.39 15.11 -9.12
N THR A 73 -0.02 14.35 -8.09
CA THR A 73 -0.98 14.04 -7.02
C THR A 73 -0.97 15.15 -5.98
N PRO A 74 -2.12 15.79 -5.70
CA PRO A 74 -2.25 16.76 -4.63
C PRO A 74 -2.23 16.02 -3.29
N VAL A 75 -1.04 15.90 -2.70
CA VAL A 75 -0.83 15.63 -1.27
C VAL A 75 0.29 16.52 -0.76
#